data_AF-A0A413LDR6-F1
#
_entry.id   AF-A0A413LDR6-F1
#
_cell.length_a   1.000
_cell.length_b   1.000
_cell.length_c   1.000
_cell.angle_alpha   90.00
_cell.angle_beta   90.00
_cell.angle_gamma   90.00
#
_symmetry.space_group_name_H-M   'P 1'
#
loop_
_entity.id
_entity.type
_entity.pdbx_description
1 polymer ?
#
loop_
_entity_poly.entity_id
_entity_poly.type
_entity_poly.pdbx_seq_one_letter_code
_entity_poly.pdbx_strand_id
1 'polypeptide(L)'
;MKILISLLLLCCTSWLTANDRYVIQAHITGVKDGTVFFLKQFDNQRIINSMRIEKDAFQMRGTLSDIPQHLWLCTTIEDEFYYCDLLIDKDTLYIEGNLSDFPHNLKYRGAETHIGYTDYLNKTSQVNQRIDSLNIISMYLHDLRAKKDKRLGNKKMAKAALESIKKEMAAKTFEPQTDLRLRIAQQERDSIRISFIEHNMDKYAGQFLLTRIMKKLSPDSLRQFYRLIPVEMKKTKFARLISNQINPYADDCIRQADNLLSLSGSAIQINKYTEEAYKLYEQGVRLDPERTDGYIALSTMYERLLPLKGDEAYDISISYLNKFIESDVREEDREEARKRIKDIEFRKWLSTNINPEMIEVKGSTFTMGSTYKEDNNPPHKVTVKSFSISKYEITNFQFAAFLKAYGSQVVKEGPDAGQPLYYECNWGIGQGKPIPGYEAHPAIYITWYGAQAYCQWAGGRLPTEEEWEYAARGGLYGKRDHLYSGGMELDSLGWYAGNSEGKPHPVGMKKPNELGIHDMSGNVWEWCSDSFEKDGKLYAVVRGGTWFNERASCRPTCHYYIYPGSKHFNNGFRIVKDIP
;
A
#
# COMPACT_ATOMS: atom_id res chain seq x y z
N MET A 1 -3.47 31.06 -23.25
CA MET A 1 -3.74 29.66 -22.85
C MET A 1 -4.24 28.76 -23.98
N LYS A 2 -4.94 29.25 -25.02
CA LYS A 2 -5.32 28.42 -26.19
C LYS A 2 -4.25 28.28 -27.28
N ILE A 3 -3.22 29.13 -27.33
CA ILE A 3 -2.10 29.01 -28.29
C ILE A 3 -0.98 28.09 -27.75
N LEU A 4 -0.88 27.93 -26.43
CA LEU A 4 0.10 27.01 -25.81
C LEU A 4 -0.32 25.54 -25.93
N ILE A 5 -1.63 25.26 -26.00
CA ILE A 5 -2.18 23.91 -26.18
C ILE A 5 -2.13 23.47 -27.66
N SER A 6 -2.23 24.41 -28.61
CA SER A 6 -2.06 24.11 -30.03
C SER A 6 -0.61 23.78 -30.43
N LEU A 7 0.39 24.27 -29.69
CA LEU A 7 1.80 23.88 -29.86
C LEU A 7 2.14 22.55 -29.18
N LEU A 8 1.40 22.14 -28.14
CA LEU A 8 1.57 20.85 -27.47
C LEU A 8 0.95 19.67 -28.22
N LEU A 9 -0.01 19.92 -29.13
CA LEU A 9 -0.63 18.89 -29.97
C LEU A 9 -0.01 18.76 -31.37
N LEU A 10 0.91 19.64 -31.75
CA LEU A 10 1.72 19.53 -32.98
C LEU A 10 3.02 18.71 -32.80
N CYS A 11 3.36 18.30 -31.58
CA CYS A 11 4.43 17.34 -31.33
C CYS A 11 3.94 15.87 -31.29
N CYS A 12 2.64 15.62 -31.37
CA CYS A 12 2.05 14.27 -31.37
C CYS A 12 1.92 13.64 -32.77
N THR A 13 2.51 14.23 -33.81
CA THR A 13 2.65 13.59 -35.13
C THR A 13 4.06 13.75 -35.66
N SER A 14 5.07 13.32 -34.89
CA SER A 14 6.20 12.64 -35.50
C SER A 14 5.94 11.15 -35.38
N TRP A 15 5.28 10.62 -36.41
CA TRP A 15 5.40 9.21 -36.74
C TRP A 15 6.89 8.84 -36.76
N LEU A 16 7.16 7.66 -36.18
CA LEU A 16 8.17 6.69 -36.62
C LEU A 16 9.45 7.31 -37.20
N THR A 17 10.58 7.18 -36.53
CA THR A 17 11.38 5.96 -36.70
C THR A 17 12.51 5.98 -35.68
N ALA A 18 12.37 5.24 -34.58
CA ALA A 18 13.54 4.58 -34.04
C ALA A 18 13.67 3.30 -34.88
N ASN A 19 14.40 3.40 -35.99
CA ASN A 19 14.85 2.24 -36.76
C ASN A 19 15.91 1.53 -35.90
N ASP A 20 15.50 0.99 -34.74
CA ASP A 20 16.40 0.37 -33.77
C ASP A 20 16.74 -1.03 -34.29
N ARG A 21 17.64 -0.98 -35.28
CA ARG A 21 18.20 -2.14 -35.95
C ARG A 21 19.15 -2.80 -34.97
N TYR A 22 18.78 -3.96 -34.46
CA TYR A 22 19.76 -4.78 -33.74
C TYR A 22 20.75 -5.37 -34.75
N VAL A 23 22.01 -5.49 -34.32
CA VAL A 23 23.03 -6.27 -35.02
C VAL A 23 23.66 -7.21 -33.99
N ILE A 24 23.41 -8.51 -34.13
CA ILE A 24 24.05 -9.54 -33.31
C ILE A 24 25.14 -10.15 -34.17
N GLN A 25 26.41 -10.01 -33.76
CA GLN A 25 27.54 -10.60 -34.46
C GLN A 25 28.34 -11.46 -33.50
N ALA A 26 28.66 -12.68 -33.91
CA ALA A 26 29.43 -13.62 -33.13
C ALA A 26 30.44 -14.36 -34.00
N HIS A 27 31.59 -14.68 -33.40
CA HIS A 27 32.57 -15.62 -33.95
C HIS A 27 32.49 -16.90 -33.12
N ILE A 28 32.17 -18.02 -33.76
CA ILE A 28 31.85 -19.29 -33.15
C ILE A 28 32.72 -20.37 -33.78
N THR A 29 33.55 -21.01 -32.99
CA THR A 29 34.42 -22.11 -33.41
C THR A 29 33.96 -23.43 -32.77
N GLY A 30 34.20 -24.57 -33.42
CA GLY A 30 33.86 -25.89 -32.87
C GLY A 30 32.45 -26.38 -33.21
N VAL A 31 31.78 -25.73 -34.16
CA VAL A 31 30.48 -26.14 -34.71
C VAL A 31 30.62 -26.18 -36.24
N LYS A 32 29.97 -27.13 -36.93
CA LYS A 32 30.11 -27.26 -38.39
C LYS A 32 29.57 -26.02 -39.11
N ASP A 33 30.30 -25.55 -40.11
CA ASP A 33 29.79 -24.58 -41.09
C ASP A 33 28.47 -25.11 -41.67
N GLY A 34 27.42 -24.28 -41.62
CA GLY A 34 26.07 -24.70 -41.95
C GLY A 34 25.09 -24.81 -40.77
N THR A 35 25.55 -24.85 -39.53
CA THR A 35 24.68 -24.85 -38.34
C THR A 35 23.84 -23.57 -38.25
N VAL A 36 22.56 -23.74 -37.94
CA VAL A 36 21.58 -22.64 -37.89
C VAL A 36 21.33 -22.25 -36.44
N PHE A 37 21.46 -20.95 -36.16
CA PHE A 37 21.06 -20.34 -34.91
C PHE A 37 19.72 -19.64 -35.09
N PHE A 38 18.85 -19.77 -34.09
CA PHE A 38 17.54 -19.14 -34.05
C PHE A 38 17.51 -18.12 -32.93
N LEU A 39 16.93 -16.96 -33.21
CA LEU A 39 16.55 -15.97 -32.23
C LEU A 39 15.04 -16.11 -31.98
N LYS A 40 14.64 -16.40 -30.74
CA LYS A 40 13.25 -16.60 -30.34
C LYS A 40 12.80 -15.59 -29.30
N GLN A 41 11.53 -15.20 -29.32
CA GLN A 41 10.89 -14.49 -28.21
C GLN A 41 10.61 -15.44 -27.04
N PHE A 42 10.93 -15.04 -25.81
CA PHE A 42 10.74 -15.87 -24.62
C PHE A 42 9.26 -16.24 -24.38
N ASP A 43 8.38 -15.24 -24.41
CA ASP A 43 6.99 -15.38 -23.93
C ASP A 43 6.16 -16.33 -24.80
N ASN A 44 6.38 -16.31 -26.12
CA ASN A 44 5.57 -17.04 -27.08
C ASN A 44 6.38 -18.04 -27.92
N GLN A 45 7.69 -18.15 -27.68
CA GLN A 45 8.62 -19.05 -28.36
C GLN A 45 8.74 -18.83 -29.88
N ARG A 46 8.23 -17.70 -30.39
CA ARG A 46 8.23 -17.36 -31.81
C ARG A 46 9.65 -17.08 -32.28
N ILE A 47 10.05 -17.74 -33.37
CA ILE A 47 11.30 -17.42 -34.08
C ILE A 47 11.13 -16.05 -34.75
N ILE A 48 12.00 -15.13 -34.39
CA ILE A 48 12.02 -13.76 -34.92
C ILE A 48 13.20 -13.51 -35.85
N ASN A 49 14.27 -14.31 -35.77
CA ASN A 49 15.37 -14.31 -36.73
C ASN A 49 16.06 -15.68 -36.75
N SER A 50 16.77 -15.99 -37.83
CA SER A 50 17.61 -17.18 -37.93
C SER A 50 18.77 -16.93 -38.87
N MET A 51 19.95 -17.45 -38.53
CA MET A 51 21.15 -17.29 -39.35
C MET A 51 22.00 -18.55 -39.33
N ARG A 52 22.55 -18.87 -40.49
CA ARG A 52 23.51 -19.96 -40.65
C ARG A 52 24.92 -19.43 -40.40
N ILE A 53 25.75 -20.23 -39.73
CA ILE A 53 27.17 -19.93 -39.55
C ILE A 53 27.96 -20.19 -40.84
N GLU A 54 28.82 -19.25 -41.20
CA GLU A 54 29.75 -19.35 -42.32
C GLU A 54 31.14 -18.86 -41.89
N LYS A 55 32.19 -19.65 -42.14
CA LYS A 55 33.57 -19.32 -41.75
C LYS A 55 33.67 -18.96 -40.28
N ASP A 56 33.11 -19.81 -39.42
CA ASP A 56 33.11 -19.61 -37.96
C ASP A 56 32.45 -18.29 -37.49
N ALA A 57 31.56 -17.68 -38.28
CA ALA A 57 30.89 -16.44 -37.89
C ALA A 57 29.44 -16.37 -38.37
N PHE A 58 28.61 -15.61 -37.64
CA PHE A 58 27.29 -15.21 -38.12
C PHE A 58 26.96 -13.77 -37.73
N GLN A 59 26.06 -13.15 -38.51
CA GLN A 59 25.50 -11.84 -38.20
C GLN A 59 23.99 -11.83 -38.44
N MET A 60 23.21 -11.51 -37.40
CA MET A 60 21.76 -11.30 -37.48
C MET A 60 21.46 -9.81 -37.42
N ARG A 61 20.54 -9.35 -38.27
CA ARG A 61 20.02 -7.98 -38.26
C ARG A 61 18.51 -7.99 -38.37
N GLY A 62 17.83 -7.06 -37.69
CA GLY A 62 16.38 -6.93 -37.77
C GLY A 62 15.87 -5.73 -36.98
N THR A 63 14.55 -5.59 -36.91
CA THR A 63 13.85 -4.53 -36.17
C THR A 63 12.91 -5.15 -35.15
N LEU A 64 12.90 -4.65 -33.92
CA LEU A 64 11.96 -5.05 -32.86
C LEU A 64 10.98 -3.90 -32.62
N SER A 65 9.69 -4.21 -32.48
CA SER A 65 8.64 -3.20 -32.35
C SER A 65 8.59 -2.56 -30.96
N ASP A 66 9.12 -3.22 -29.93
CA ASP A 66 9.04 -2.83 -28.52
C ASP A 66 10.34 -3.24 -27.80
N ILE A 67 11.01 -2.33 -27.07
CA ILE A 67 12.14 -2.61 -26.17
C ILE A 67 11.66 -2.31 -24.74
N PRO A 68 11.90 -3.19 -23.74
CA PRO A 68 12.82 -4.33 -23.71
C PRO A 68 12.19 -5.70 -24.01
N GLN A 69 12.95 -6.60 -24.65
CA GLN A 69 12.55 -8.00 -24.89
C GLN A 69 13.55 -9.00 -24.31
N HIS A 70 13.01 -10.09 -23.79
CA HIS A 70 13.76 -11.29 -23.39
C HIS A 70 13.76 -12.28 -24.56
N LEU A 71 14.94 -12.59 -25.10
CA LEU A 71 15.12 -13.41 -26.29
C LEU A 71 16.00 -14.62 -25.99
N TRP A 72 15.78 -15.71 -26.72
CA TRP A 72 16.64 -16.90 -26.71
C TRP A 72 17.44 -16.98 -27.99
N LEU A 73 18.76 -17.08 -27.88
CA LEU A 73 19.60 -17.58 -28.96
C LEU A 73 19.76 -19.09 -28.76
N CYS A 74 19.29 -19.89 -29.71
CA CYS A 74 19.34 -21.35 -29.59
C CYS A 74 19.75 -22.06 -30.87
N THR A 75 20.29 -23.28 -30.72
CA THR A 75 20.67 -24.16 -31.82
C THR A 75 20.60 -25.63 -31.36
N THR A 76 20.72 -26.56 -32.30
CA THR A 76 20.76 -28.00 -32.03
C THR A 76 22.01 -28.58 -32.67
N ILE A 77 22.81 -29.32 -31.89
CA ILE A 77 24.05 -29.95 -32.33
C ILE A 77 24.00 -31.41 -31.88
N GLU A 78 24.17 -32.35 -32.82
CA GLU A 78 24.17 -33.80 -32.52
C GLU A 78 22.97 -34.24 -31.67
N ASP A 79 21.77 -33.77 -32.05
CA ASP A 79 20.47 -34.02 -31.40
C ASP A 79 20.28 -33.43 -29.99
N GLU A 80 21.25 -32.66 -29.48
CA GLU A 80 21.16 -31.93 -28.21
C GLU A 80 20.84 -30.43 -28.44
N PHE A 81 19.97 -29.87 -27.60
CA PHE A 81 19.50 -28.49 -27.71
C PHE A 81 20.28 -27.54 -26.79
N TYR A 82 20.77 -26.45 -27.37
CA TYR A 82 21.60 -25.47 -26.67
C TYR A 82 20.97 -24.08 -26.78
N TYR A 83 20.98 -23.32 -25.69
CA TYR A 83 20.44 -21.95 -25.67
C TYR A 83 21.21 -21.01 -24.73
N CYS A 84 21.15 -19.71 -25.02
CA CYS A 84 21.53 -18.64 -24.09
C CYS A 84 20.52 -17.49 -24.15
N ASP A 85 20.37 -16.78 -23.04
CA ASP A 85 19.44 -15.67 -22.90
C ASP A 85 20.09 -14.38 -23.42
N LEU A 86 19.32 -13.62 -24.21
CA LEU A 86 19.67 -12.32 -24.75
C LEU A 86 18.66 -11.29 -24.27
N LEU A 87 19.13 -10.27 -23.56
CA LEU A 87 18.32 -9.14 -23.10
C LEU A 87 18.74 -7.90 -23.89
N ILE A 88 17.80 -7.28 -24.60
CA ILE A 88 18.07 -6.08 -25.41
C ILE A 88 17.50 -4.87 -24.66
N ASP A 89 18.38 -3.91 -24.34
CA ASP A 89 18.04 -2.55 -23.93
C ASP A 89 18.35 -1.58 -25.08
N LYS A 90 17.88 -0.32 -24.99
CA LYS A 90 17.84 0.68 -26.07
C LYS A 90 19.12 0.72 -26.93
N ASP A 91 20.29 0.63 -26.30
CA ASP A 91 21.59 0.71 -27.00
C ASP A 91 22.56 -0.44 -26.67
N THR A 92 22.12 -1.50 -25.97
CA THR A 92 23.04 -2.53 -25.43
C THR A 92 22.42 -3.93 -25.40
N LEU A 93 23.16 -4.90 -25.94
CA LEU A 93 22.84 -6.33 -25.92
C LEU A 93 23.50 -6.99 -24.71
N TYR A 94 22.71 -7.48 -23.77
CA TYR A 94 23.17 -8.28 -22.63
C TYR A 94 23.01 -9.77 -22.95
N ILE A 95 24.04 -10.58 -22.67
CA ILE A 95 23.99 -12.05 -22.83
C ILE A 95 24.09 -12.67 -21.44
N GLU A 96 23.09 -13.46 -21.05
CA GLU A 96 23.14 -14.27 -19.83
C GLU A 96 22.94 -15.75 -20.17
N GLY A 97 23.88 -16.59 -19.71
CA GLY A 97 23.85 -18.03 -19.93
C GLY A 97 25.12 -18.66 -19.40
N ASN A 98 25.06 -19.93 -19.03
CA ASN A 98 26.26 -20.65 -18.62
C ASN A 98 27.08 -20.95 -19.89
N LEU A 99 28.15 -20.17 -20.10
CA LEU A 99 29.09 -20.35 -21.23
C LEU A 99 29.75 -21.74 -21.29
N SER A 100 29.56 -22.57 -20.26
CA SER A 100 29.95 -23.99 -20.23
C SER A 100 28.95 -24.95 -20.87
N ASP A 101 27.72 -24.50 -21.16
CA ASP A 101 26.66 -25.38 -21.68
C ASP A 101 26.74 -25.50 -23.22
N PHE A 102 27.46 -24.60 -23.90
CA PHE A 102 27.88 -24.81 -25.29
C PHE A 102 29.25 -25.51 -25.32
N PRO A 103 29.42 -26.66 -26.00
CA PRO A 103 30.74 -27.24 -26.16
C PRO A 103 31.66 -26.30 -26.98
N HIS A 104 32.96 -26.29 -26.66
CA HIS A 104 34.07 -25.70 -27.45
C HIS A 104 34.45 -24.20 -27.32
N ASN A 105 34.52 -23.65 -26.10
CA ASN A 105 35.25 -22.39 -25.80
C ASN A 105 34.77 -21.14 -26.59
N LEU A 106 33.47 -20.87 -26.54
CA LEU A 106 32.87 -19.67 -27.15
C LEU A 106 33.38 -18.37 -26.48
N LYS A 107 33.67 -17.31 -27.26
CA LYS A 107 33.98 -15.96 -26.76
C LYS A 107 33.19 -14.90 -27.55
N TYR A 108 32.38 -14.10 -26.85
CA TYR A 108 31.73 -12.91 -27.41
C TYR A 108 32.62 -11.67 -27.22
N ARG A 109 32.73 -10.81 -28.24
CA ARG A 109 33.26 -9.43 -28.12
C ARG A 109 32.17 -8.47 -28.59
N GLY A 110 31.67 -7.62 -27.69
CA GLY A 110 30.71 -6.57 -28.06
C GLY A 110 29.75 -6.08 -26.97
N ALA A 111 29.69 -6.69 -25.79
CA ALA A 111 28.85 -6.22 -24.69
C ALA A 111 29.69 -5.88 -23.46
N GLU A 112 29.82 -4.61 -23.15
CA GLU A 112 30.26 -4.16 -21.83
C GLU A 112 29.14 -4.51 -20.84
N THR A 113 29.34 -5.54 -20.01
CA THR A 113 28.55 -5.62 -18.78
C THR A 113 28.92 -4.38 -17.98
N HIS A 114 27.92 -3.55 -17.68
CA HIS A 114 28.10 -2.31 -16.93
C HIS A 114 29.15 -2.53 -15.83
N ILE A 115 30.16 -1.66 -15.87
CA ILE A 115 31.40 -1.61 -15.09
C ILE A 115 31.22 -2.07 -13.61
N GLY A 116 30.03 -1.93 -13.01
CA GLY A 116 29.70 -2.46 -11.68
C GLY A 116 29.65 -3.99 -11.50
N TYR A 117 29.25 -4.82 -12.48
CA TYR A 117 29.18 -6.28 -12.26
C TYR A 117 30.54 -6.97 -12.38
N THR A 118 31.38 -6.55 -13.34
CA THR A 118 32.76 -7.02 -13.44
C THR A 118 33.55 -6.63 -12.19
N ASP A 119 33.39 -5.40 -11.70
CA ASP A 119 33.98 -4.96 -10.44
C ASP A 119 33.47 -5.76 -9.23
N TYR A 120 32.17 -6.07 -9.18
CA TYR A 120 31.59 -6.96 -8.17
C TYR A 120 32.21 -8.37 -8.21
N LEU A 121 32.32 -8.98 -9.40
CA LEU A 121 32.92 -10.30 -9.57
C LEU A 121 34.39 -10.31 -9.15
N ASN A 122 35.14 -9.27 -9.54
CA ASN A 122 36.55 -9.13 -9.16
C ASN A 122 36.71 -9.01 -7.64
N LYS A 123 35.95 -8.11 -7.00
CA LYS A 123 35.97 -7.92 -5.54
C LYS A 123 35.58 -9.19 -4.80
N THR A 124 34.49 -9.84 -5.19
CA THR A 124 34.05 -11.09 -4.53
C THR A 124 35.00 -12.26 -4.77
N SER A 125 35.62 -12.36 -5.95
CA SER A 125 36.63 -13.37 -6.26
C SER A 125 37.87 -13.23 -5.38
N GLN A 126 38.39 -12.01 -5.21
CA GLN A 126 39.52 -11.72 -4.33
C GLN A 126 39.21 -12.10 -2.87
N VAL A 127 38.01 -11.76 -2.38
CA VAL A 127 37.61 -12.12 -1.01
C VAL A 127 37.39 -13.63 -0.86
N ASN A 128 36.89 -14.33 -1.88
CA ASN A 128 36.78 -15.80 -1.84
C ASN A 128 38.15 -16.47 -1.74
N GLN A 129 39.15 -16.03 -2.49
CA GLN A 129 40.52 -16.55 -2.38
C GLN A 129 41.07 -16.37 -0.95
N ARG A 130 40.77 -15.24 -0.31
CA ARG A 130 41.11 -14.97 1.08
C ARG A 130 40.38 -15.91 2.04
N ILE A 131 39.07 -16.12 1.85
CA ILE A 131 38.25 -17.05 2.65
C ILE A 131 38.78 -18.48 2.53
N ASP A 132 39.06 -18.95 1.33
CA ASP A 132 39.58 -20.31 1.08
C ASP A 132 40.94 -20.52 1.76
N SER A 133 41.81 -19.50 1.70
CA SER A 133 43.10 -19.52 2.40
C SER A 133 42.91 -19.61 3.92
N LEU A 134 42.00 -18.81 4.49
CA LEU A 134 41.68 -18.83 5.92
C LEU A 134 41.03 -20.15 6.36
N ASN A 135 40.17 -20.74 5.53
CA ASN A 135 39.55 -22.06 5.77
C ASN A 135 40.60 -23.17 5.78
N ILE A 136 41.52 -23.18 4.82
CA ILE A 136 42.63 -24.16 4.78
C ILE A 136 43.48 -24.06 6.05
N ILE A 137 43.79 -22.83 6.48
CA ILE A 137 44.51 -22.59 7.73
C ILE A 137 43.68 -23.12 8.91
N SER A 138 42.41 -22.74 9.04
CA SER A 138 41.53 -23.16 10.14
C SER A 138 41.39 -24.69 10.21
N MET A 139 41.13 -25.36 9.08
CA MET A 139 41.08 -26.82 8.98
C MET A 139 42.40 -27.47 9.42
N TYR A 140 43.54 -26.93 9.01
CA TYR A 140 44.84 -27.42 9.42
C TYR A 140 45.12 -27.19 10.91
N LEU A 141 44.70 -26.05 11.49
CA LEU A 141 44.81 -25.81 12.94
C LEU A 141 43.95 -26.80 13.73
N HIS A 142 42.72 -27.05 13.26
CA HIS A 142 41.82 -28.05 13.83
C HIS A 142 42.41 -29.46 13.73
N ASP A 143 43.00 -29.82 12.59
CA ASP A 143 43.68 -31.08 12.37
C ASP A 143 44.95 -31.21 13.22
N LEU A 144 45.72 -30.15 13.45
CA LEU A 144 46.85 -30.15 14.39
C LEU A 144 46.39 -30.33 15.84
N ARG A 145 45.26 -29.71 16.22
CA ARG A 145 44.64 -29.88 17.53
C ARG A 145 44.12 -31.31 17.72
N ALA A 146 43.56 -31.92 16.67
CA ALA A 146 43.15 -33.33 16.65
C ALA A 146 44.35 -34.30 16.61
N LYS A 147 45.43 -33.96 15.89
CA LYS A 147 46.67 -34.76 15.77
C LYS A 147 47.61 -34.66 16.96
N LYS A 148 47.37 -33.74 17.89
CA LYS A 148 47.90 -33.90 19.27
C LYS A 148 47.47 -35.23 19.91
N ASP A 149 46.56 -35.99 19.27
CA ASP A 149 46.14 -37.33 19.68
C ASP A 149 46.50 -38.48 18.72
N LYS A 150 47.30 -38.33 17.63
CA LYS A 150 48.00 -39.45 16.95
C LYS A 150 48.92 -39.07 15.77
N ARG A 151 49.94 -39.93 15.57
CA ARG A 151 51.20 -39.78 14.80
C ARG A 151 51.06 -39.62 13.26
N LEU A 152 52.13 -39.02 12.71
CA LEU A 152 52.45 -38.55 11.34
C LEU A 152 52.13 -39.45 10.13
N GLY A 153 51.79 -38.79 9.01
CA GLY A 153 52.05 -39.32 7.66
C GLY A 153 51.65 -38.38 6.51
N ASN A 154 52.51 -37.43 6.10
CA ASN A 154 52.95 -37.19 4.70
C ASN A 154 53.86 -35.94 4.63
N LYS A 155 55.18 -36.13 4.53
CA LYS A 155 56.21 -35.07 4.71
C LYS A 155 56.34 -34.08 3.55
N LYS A 156 55.81 -34.35 2.35
CA LYS A 156 56.07 -33.54 1.14
C LYS A 156 55.05 -32.40 0.96
N MET A 157 53.75 -32.69 1.11
CA MET A 157 52.69 -31.66 1.20
C MET A 157 52.85 -30.81 2.47
N ALA A 158 53.21 -31.44 3.59
CA ALA A 158 53.47 -30.73 4.83
C ALA A 158 54.60 -29.70 4.68
N LYS A 159 55.65 -29.97 3.90
CA LYS A 159 56.80 -29.05 3.75
C LYS A 159 56.47 -27.80 2.93
N ALA A 160 55.66 -27.93 1.88
CA ALA A 160 55.20 -26.80 1.06
C ALA A 160 54.19 -25.91 1.81
N ALA A 161 53.25 -26.54 2.54
CA ALA A 161 52.34 -25.83 3.43
C ALA A 161 53.10 -25.13 4.58
N LEU A 162 54.11 -25.79 5.17
CA LEU A 162 54.91 -25.25 6.28
C LEU A 162 55.74 -24.02 5.88
N GLU A 163 56.21 -23.91 4.64
CA GLU A 163 56.93 -22.71 4.18
C GLU A 163 56.01 -21.51 3.96
N SER A 164 54.80 -21.73 3.41
CA SER A 164 53.77 -20.68 3.30
C SER A 164 53.34 -20.20 4.70
N ILE A 165 53.12 -21.14 5.60
CA ILE A 165 52.71 -20.91 6.99
C ILE A 165 53.82 -20.24 7.81
N LYS A 166 55.10 -20.57 7.63
CA LYS A 166 56.22 -19.90 8.32
C LYS A 166 56.32 -18.41 8.00
N LYS A 167 55.87 -18.02 6.81
CA LYS A 167 55.84 -16.62 6.36
C LYS A 167 54.73 -15.81 7.06
N GLU A 168 53.60 -16.46 7.38
CA GLU A 168 52.48 -15.84 8.11
C GLU A 168 52.61 -15.98 9.65
N MET A 169 53.16 -17.09 10.16
CA MET A 169 53.36 -17.37 11.59
C MET A 169 54.45 -16.52 12.26
N ALA A 170 55.28 -15.81 11.49
CA ALA A 170 56.23 -14.85 12.04
C ALA A 170 55.54 -13.70 12.80
N ALA A 171 54.23 -13.50 12.60
CA ALA A 171 53.37 -12.65 13.42
C ALA A 171 52.54 -13.51 14.39
N LYS A 172 52.91 -13.49 15.67
CA LYS A 172 52.35 -14.32 16.76
C LYS A 172 50.86 -14.02 17.08
N THR A 173 50.02 -15.06 17.13
CA THR A 173 49.17 -15.55 18.25
C THR A 173 47.98 -16.36 17.70
N PHE A 174 47.76 -17.53 18.30
CA PHE A 174 47.05 -18.67 17.73
C PHE A 174 45.64 -18.79 18.32
N GLU A 175 44.68 -19.14 17.44
CA GLU A 175 43.29 -19.58 17.65
C GLU A 175 42.12 -18.56 17.63
N PRO A 176 42.06 -17.43 18.36
CA PRO A 176 40.92 -16.50 18.19
C PRO A 176 40.99 -15.65 16.91
N GLN A 177 42.21 -15.29 16.49
CA GLN A 177 42.39 -14.31 15.42
C GLN A 177 42.05 -14.84 14.03
N THR A 178 42.30 -16.11 13.73
CA THR A 178 42.04 -16.68 12.38
C THR A 178 40.56 -16.86 12.13
N ASP A 179 39.81 -17.42 13.09
CA ASP A 179 38.36 -17.55 12.99
C ASP A 179 37.66 -16.19 13.00
N LEU A 180 38.17 -15.24 13.79
CA LEU A 180 37.71 -13.84 13.75
C LEU A 180 37.97 -13.20 12.37
N ARG A 181 39.15 -13.41 11.77
CA ARG A 181 39.48 -12.92 10.42
C ARG A 181 38.64 -13.59 9.33
N LEU A 182 38.34 -14.88 9.48
CA LEU A 182 37.44 -15.60 8.57
C LEU A 182 36.03 -15.01 8.64
N ARG A 183 35.50 -14.79 9.84
CA ARG A 183 34.20 -14.12 10.04
C ARG A 183 34.18 -12.70 9.46
N ILE A 184 35.23 -11.90 9.69
CA ILE A 184 35.34 -10.54 9.13
C ILE A 184 35.36 -10.59 7.60
N ALA A 185 36.12 -11.50 6.98
CA ALA A 185 36.17 -11.64 5.53
C ALA A 185 34.82 -12.12 4.94
N GLN A 186 34.10 -12.98 5.65
CA GLN A 186 32.75 -13.39 5.28
C GLN A 186 31.75 -12.21 5.35
N GLN A 187 31.83 -11.40 6.41
CA GLN A 187 31.00 -10.19 6.55
C GLN A 187 31.31 -9.15 5.47
N GLU A 188 32.58 -8.92 5.15
CA GLU A 188 33.02 -8.02 4.08
C GLU A 188 32.45 -8.47 2.71
N ARG A 189 32.51 -9.77 2.42
CA ARG A 189 31.93 -10.35 1.21
C ARG A 189 30.42 -10.15 1.15
N ASP A 190 29.73 -10.39 2.25
CA ASP A 190 28.27 -10.27 2.30
C ASP A 190 27.84 -8.79 2.22
N SER A 191 28.61 -7.86 2.76
CA SER A 191 28.40 -6.41 2.57
C SER A 191 28.54 -5.97 1.11
N ILE A 192 29.58 -6.43 0.39
CA ILE A 192 29.75 -6.16 -1.05
C ILE A 192 28.56 -6.69 -1.86
N ARG A 193 28.03 -7.86 -1.49
CA ARG A 193 26.85 -8.46 -2.12
C ARG A 193 25.58 -7.67 -1.84
N ILE A 194 25.32 -7.29 -0.59
CA ILE A 194 24.17 -6.48 -0.21
C ILE A 194 24.17 -5.16 -0.98
N SER A 195 25.30 -4.45 -1.00
CA SER A 195 25.46 -3.21 -1.74
C SER A 195 25.18 -3.38 -3.24
N PHE A 196 25.68 -4.46 -3.85
CA PHE A 196 25.37 -4.76 -5.26
C PHE A 196 23.87 -4.98 -5.47
N ILE A 197 23.19 -5.66 -4.55
CA ILE A 197 21.76 -5.90 -4.66
C ILE A 197 20.96 -4.61 -4.53
N GLU A 198 21.25 -3.77 -3.53
CA GLU A 198 20.57 -2.48 -3.30
C GLU A 198 20.59 -1.58 -4.54
N HIS A 199 21.72 -1.49 -5.22
CA HIS A 199 21.91 -0.60 -6.37
C HIS A 199 21.35 -1.15 -7.70
N ASN A 200 20.79 -2.37 -7.71
CA ASN A 200 20.35 -3.05 -8.93
C ASN A 200 19.01 -3.79 -8.81
N MET A 201 18.28 -3.63 -7.70
CA MET A 201 17.03 -4.37 -7.42
C MET A 201 15.85 -3.96 -8.33
N ASP A 202 15.87 -2.71 -8.80
CA ASP A 202 14.88 -2.08 -9.68
C ASP A 202 15.09 -2.42 -11.17
N LYS A 203 16.21 -3.06 -11.53
CA LYS A 203 16.54 -3.43 -12.91
C LYS A 203 16.05 -4.85 -13.21
N TYR A 204 15.25 -5.03 -14.26
CA TYR A 204 14.69 -6.33 -14.66
C TYR A 204 15.77 -7.41 -14.87
N ALA A 205 16.91 -7.07 -15.49
CA ALA A 205 18.06 -7.97 -15.63
C ALA A 205 18.77 -8.26 -14.29
N GLY A 206 18.68 -7.35 -13.33
CA GLY A 206 19.23 -7.54 -11.98
C GLY A 206 18.55 -8.71 -11.27
N GLN A 207 17.22 -8.77 -11.27
CA GLN A 207 16.45 -9.72 -10.45
C GLN A 207 16.89 -11.20 -10.59
N PHE A 208 17.32 -11.65 -11.77
CA PHE A 208 17.83 -13.01 -11.99
C PHE A 208 19.24 -13.23 -11.41
N LEU A 209 20.19 -12.33 -11.71
CA LEU A 209 21.54 -12.30 -11.14
C LEU A 209 21.50 -12.24 -9.61
N LEU A 210 20.59 -11.45 -9.06
CA LEU A 210 20.37 -11.32 -7.62
C LEU A 210 19.99 -12.67 -7.00
N THR A 211 19.16 -13.49 -7.65
CA THR A 211 18.83 -14.85 -7.16
C THR A 211 20.07 -15.75 -6.97
N ARG A 212 21.07 -15.63 -7.84
CA ARG A 212 22.30 -16.42 -7.76
C ARG A 212 23.25 -15.90 -6.68
N ILE A 213 23.25 -14.59 -6.45
CA ILE A 213 24.00 -13.94 -5.36
C ILE A 213 23.40 -14.29 -4.00
N MET A 214 22.06 -14.25 -3.90
CA MET A 214 21.32 -14.50 -2.65
C MET A 214 21.48 -15.93 -2.13
N LYS A 215 21.53 -16.94 -3.00
CA LYS A 215 21.85 -18.34 -2.61
C LYS A 215 23.20 -18.50 -1.89
N LYS A 216 24.08 -17.50 -1.96
CA LYS A 216 25.41 -17.51 -1.34
C LYS A 216 25.51 -16.63 -0.09
N LEU A 217 24.45 -15.91 0.28
CA LEU A 217 24.38 -15.09 1.48
C LEU A 217 24.08 -15.96 2.71
N SER A 218 24.58 -15.54 3.87
CA SER A 218 24.18 -16.14 5.14
C SER A 218 22.70 -15.83 5.46
N PRO A 219 22.03 -16.64 6.29
CA PRO A 219 20.67 -16.31 6.76
C PRO A 219 20.57 -14.93 7.40
N ASP A 220 21.59 -14.49 8.15
CA ASP A 220 21.61 -13.17 8.79
C ASP A 220 21.71 -12.04 7.76
N SER A 221 22.51 -12.21 6.71
CA SER A 221 22.60 -11.26 5.60
C SER A 221 21.33 -11.24 4.75
N LEU A 222 20.68 -12.40 4.57
CA LEU A 222 19.37 -12.47 3.91
C LEU A 222 18.30 -11.74 4.74
N ARG A 223 18.32 -11.86 6.08
CA ARG A 223 17.42 -11.09 6.97
C ARG A 223 17.65 -9.60 6.82
N GLN A 224 18.91 -9.13 6.89
CA GLN A 224 19.23 -7.71 6.70
C GLN A 224 18.78 -7.21 5.32
N PHE A 225 19.01 -8.01 4.28
CA PHE A 225 18.60 -7.66 2.94
C PHE A 225 17.06 -7.62 2.79
N TYR A 226 16.36 -8.61 3.34
CA TYR A 226 14.89 -8.68 3.33
C TYR A 226 14.24 -7.47 4.01
N ARG A 227 14.91 -6.84 5.00
CA ARG A 227 14.46 -5.60 5.64
C ARG A 227 14.43 -4.41 4.69
N LEU A 228 15.35 -4.35 3.73
CA LEU A 228 15.46 -3.25 2.77
C LEU A 228 14.46 -3.35 1.62
N ILE A 229 13.82 -4.50 1.45
CA ILE A 229 12.80 -4.69 0.42
C ILE A 229 11.55 -3.88 0.82
N PRO A 230 11.08 -2.95 -0.03
CA PRO A 230 9.82 -2.24 0.20
C PRO A 230 8.66 -3.20 0.47
N VAL A 231 7.73 -2.83 1.35
CA VAL A 231 6.63 -3.71 1.77
C VAL A 231 5.82 -4.22 0.57
N GLU A 232 5.64 -3.38 -0.44
CA GLU A 232 4.91 -3.66 -1.68
C GLU A 232 5.58 -4.78 -2.48
N MET A 233 6.92 -4.83 -2.43
CA MET A 233 7.71 -5.83 -3.13
C MET A 233 7.78 -7.17 -2.38
N LYS A 234 7.40 -7.24 -1.09
CA LYS A 234 7.49 -8.47 -0.29
C LYS A 234 6.58 -9.60 -0.77
N LYS A 235 5.56 -9.29 -1.57
CA LYS A 235 4.66 -10.29 -2.19
C LYS A 235 5.19 -10.86 -3.51
N THR A 236 6.28 -10.31 -4.05
CA THR A 236 6.86 -10.75 -5.32
C THR A 236 7.48 -12.14 -5.20
N LYS A 237 7.60 -12.85 -6.33
CA LYS A 237 8.35 -14.12 -6.40
C LYS A 237 9.79 -13.95 -5.88
N PHE A 238 10.39 -12.79 -6.13
CA PHE A 238 11.74 -12.44 -5.67
C PHE A 238 11.84 -12.40 -4.14
N ALA A 239 10.98 -11.62 -3.48
CA ALA A 239 10.99 -11.55 -2.02
C ALA A 239 10.63 -12.88 -1.34
N ARG A 240 9.73 -13.66 -1.96
CA ARG A 240 9.39 -15.02 -1.50
C ARG A 240 10.57 -15.98 -1.56
N LEU A 241 11.42 -15.90 -2.59
CA LEU A 241 12.63 -16.73 -2.69
C LEU A 241 13.62 -16.45 -1.54
N ILE A 242 13.73 -15.20 -1.12
CA ILE A 242 14.57 -14.78 0.01
C ILE A 242 13.98 -15.27 1.32
N SER A 243 12.69 -15.00 1.51
CA SER A 243 11.92 -15.44 2.66
C SER A 243 12.04 -16.95 2.90
N ASN A 244 11.84 -17.76 1.86
CA ASN A 244 11.95 -19.22 1.94
C ASN A 244 13.37 -19.68 2.33
N GLN A 245 14.41 -18.92 1.98
CA GLN A 245 15.78 -19.20 2.41
C GLN A 245 16.05 -18.79 3.87
N ILE A 246 15.33 -17.79 4.40
CA ILE A 246 15.44 -17.36 5.79
C ILE A 246 14.75 -18.36 6.72
N ASN A 247 13.47 -18.66 6.45
CA ASN A 247 12.69 -19.63 7.20
C ASN A 247 11.61 -20.29 6.32
N PRO A 248 11.87 -21.50 5.79
CA PRO A 248 10.95 -22.16 4.86
C PRO A 248 9.62 -22.55 5.52
N TYR A 249 9.61 -22.83 6.84
CA TYR A 249 8.39 -23.19 7.55
C TYR A 249 7.47 -21.98 7.75
N ALA A 250 8.05 -20.82 8.07
CA ALA A 250 7.28 -19.58 8.18
C ALA A 250 6.72 -19.15 6.82
N ASP A 251 7.53 -19.27 5.75
CA ASP A 251 7.09 -18.98 4.39
C ASP A 251 5.97 -19.90 3.91
N ASP A 252 6.07 -21.20 4.23
CA ASP A 252 5.04 -22.15 3.88
C ASP A 252 3.70 -21.85 4.57
N CYS A 253 3.73 -21.45 5.84
CA CYS A 253 2.53 -21.02 6.56
C CYS A 253 1.86 -19.81 5.87
N ILE A 254 2.64 -18.79 5.51
CA ILE A 254 2.13 -17.58 4.83
C ILE A 254 1.58 -17.93 3.45
N ARG A 255 2.26 -18.81 2.71
CA ARG A 255 1.80 -19.30 1.39
C ARG A 255 0.49 -20.08 1.48
N GLN A 256 0.35 -20.96 2.46
CA GLN A 256 -0.88 -21.72 2.67
C GLN A 256 -2.04 -20.79 3.06
N ALA A 257 -1.79 -19.78 3.90
CA ALA A 257 -2.79 -18.77 4.25
C ALA A 257 -3.22 -17.94 3.02
N ASP A 258 -2.27 -17.44 2.23
CA ASP A 258 -2.55 -16.72 0.98
C ASP A 258 -3.42 -17.55 0.03
N ASN A 259 -3.11 -18.84 -0.11
CA ASN A 259 -3.88 -19.77 -0.96
C ASN A 259 -5.32 -19.92 -0.45
N LEU A 260 -5.53 -20.09 0.86
CA LEU A 260 -6.87 -20.18 1.44
C LEU A 260 -7.68 -18.89 1.19
N LEU A 261 -7.06 -17.72 1.36
CA LEU A 261 -7.73 -16.43 1.16
C LEU A 261 -8.09 -16.14 -0.31
N SER A 262 -7.47 -16.86 -1.25
CA SER A 262 -7.77 -16.81 -2.69
C SER A 262 -8.97 -17.67 -3.12
N LEU A 263 -9.43 -18.60 -2.26
CA LEU A 263 -10.54 -19.48 -2.57
C LEU A 263 -11.88 -18.74 -2.49
N SER A 264 -12.75 -19.00 -3.47
CA SER A 264 -14.15 -18.55 -3.47
C SER A 264 -15.08 -19.64 -2.94
N GLY A 265 -16.19 -19.25 -2.29
CA GLY A 265 -17.19 -20.20 -1.81
C GLY A 265 -18.41 -19.51 -1.21
N SER A 266 -19.29 -20.32 -0.59
CA SER A 266 -20.36 -19.80 0.28
C SER A 266 -19.80 -19.02 1.46
N ALA A 267 -20.62 -18.18 2.11
CA ALA A 267 -20.22 -17.41 3.29
C ALA A 267 -19.62 -18.31 4.40
N ILE A 268 -20.19 -19.50 4.61
CA ILE A 268 -19.70 -20.48 5.59
C ILE A 268 -18.30 -20.98 5.22
N GLN A 269 -18.06 -21.28 3.93
CA GLN A 269 -16.75 -21.73 3.46
C GLN A 269 -15.71 -20.61 3.54
N ILE A 270 -16.06 -19.38 3.14
CA ILE A 270 -15.18 -18.21 3.23
C ILE A 270 -14.77 -17.97 4.70
N ASN A 271 -15.71 -18.07 5.62
CA ASN A 271 -15.44 -17.96 7.06
C ASN A 271 -14.46 -19.05 7.53
N LYS A 272 -14.67 -20.31 7.12
CA LYS A 272 -13.75 -21.41 7.44
C LYS A 272 -12.34 -21.18 6.91
N TYR A 273 -12.21 -20.80 5.63
CA TYR A 273 -10.91 -20.50 5.02
C TYR A 273 -10.21 -19.33 5.70
N THR A 274 -10.97 -18.30 6.10
CA THR A 274 -10.45 -17.15 6.83
C THR A 274 -9.90 -17.55 8.19
N GLU A 275 -10.62 -18.39 8.94
CA GLU A 275 -10.17 -18.86 10.25
C GLU A 275 -8.89 -19.71 10.15
N GLU A 276 -8.82 -20.61 9.16
CA GLU A 276 -7.62 -21.42 8.90
C GLU A 276 -6.43 -20.56 8.45
N ALA A 277 -6.66 -19.58 7.56
CA ALA A 277 -5.63 -18.64 7.12
C ALA A 277 -5.09 -17.79 8.27
N TYR A 278 -5.97 -17.33 9.17
CA TYR A 278 -5.56 -16.58 10.36
C TYR A 278 -4.61 -17.39 11.25
N LYS A 279 -4.96 -18.65 11.53
CA LYS A 279 -4.11 -19.57 12.32
C LYS A 279 -2.74 -19.79 11.67
N LEU A 280 -2.71 -19.94 10.34
CA LEU A 280 -1.48 -20.12 9.58
C LEU A 280 -0.59 -18.86 9.60
N TYR A 281 -1.15 -17.67 9.44
CA TYR A 281 -0.35 -16.44 9.58
C TYR A 281 0.18 -16.27 11.01
N GLU A 282 -0.61 -16.53 12.04
CA GLU A 282 -0.12 -16.49 13.43
C GLU A 282 1.01 -17.48 13.67
N GLN A 283 0.91 -18.68 13.11
CA GLN A 283 1.97 -19.68 13.15
C GLN A 283 3.23 -19.20 12.41
N GLY A 284 3.08 -18.61 11.22
CA GLY A 284 4.18 -18.05 10.44
C GLY A 284 4.93 -16.95 11.20
N VAL A 285 4.20 -16.02 11.82
CA VAL A 285 4.76 -14.97 12.68
C VAL A 285 5.47 -15.54 13.91
N ARG A 286 4.94 -16.61 14.52
CA ARG A 286 5.60 -17.26 15.66
C ARG A 286 6.90 -17.94 15.26
N LEU A 287 6.95 -18.52 14.06
CA LEU A 287 8.14 -19.18 13.53
C LEU A 287 9.23 -18.19 13.13
N ASP A 288 8.87 -16.97 12.70
CA ASP A 288 9.83 -15.93 12.33
C ASP A 288 9.34 -14.51 12.74
N PRO A 289 9.47 -14.13 14.03
CA PRO A 289 8.95 -12.86 14.54
C PRO A 289 9.64 -11.61 13.96
N GLU A 290 10.85 -11.74 13.42
CA GLU A 290 11.55 -10.62 12.78
C GLU A 290 10.98 -10.29 11.39
N ARG A 291 10.05 -11.10 10.89
CA ARG A 291 9.50 -11.01 9.55
C ARG A 291 8.24 -10.14 9.54
N THR A 292 8.35 -8.96 8.92
CA THR A 292 7.32 -7.92 9.03
C THR A 292 6.13 -8.08 8.09
N ASP A 293 6.23 -8.89 7.03
CA ASP A 293 5.11 -9.16 6.12
C ASP A 293 4.00 -10.00 6.78
N GLY A 294 4.33 -10.87 7.74
CA GLY A 294 3.35 -11.59 8.56
C GLY A 294 2.49 -10.65 9.41
N TYR A 295 3.10 -9.61 9.99
CA TYR A 295 2.37 -8.56 10.71
C TYR A 295 1.46 -7.74 9.79
N ILE A 296 1.93 -7.39 8.59
CA ILE A 296 1.10 -6.71 7.59
C ILE A 296 -0.05 -7.60 7.11
N ALA A 297 0.21 -8.89 6.86
CA ALA A 297 -0.82 -9.83 6.45
C ALA A 297 -1.93 -9.92 7.51
N LEU A 298 -1.56 -10.14 8.77
CA LEU A 298 -2.50 -10.20 9.90
C LEU A 298 -3.24 -8.89 10.11
N SER A 299 -2.59 -7.73 9.96
CA SER A 299 -3.27 -6.45 10.10
C SER A 299 -4.30 -6.20 8.99
N THR A 300 -4.12 -6.78 7.80
CA THR A 300 -5.12 -6.67 6.73
C THR A 300 -6.32 -7.61 6.89
N MET A 301 -6.33 -8.49 7.89
CA MET A 301 -7.39 -9.51 8.03
C MET A 301 -8.67 -9.02 8.69
N TYR A 302 -8.70 -7.84 9.33
CA TYR A 302 -9.83 -7.46 10.20
C TYR A 302 -11.20 -7.58 9.49
N GLU A 303 -11.33 -7.11 8.24
CA GLU A 303 -12.60 -7.17 7.49
C GLU A 303 -13.11 -8.61 7.32
N ARG A 304 -12.20 -9.55 7.07
CA ARG A 304 -12.54 -10.97 6.93
C ARG A 304 -12.81 -11.63 8.28
N LEU A 305 -12.20 -11.13 9.34
CA LEU A 305 -12.39 -11.63 10.70
C LEU A 305 -13.65 -11.08 11.37
N LEU A 306 -14.24 -9.98 10.88
CA LEU A 306 -15.45 -9.38 11.45
C LEU A 306 -16.60 -10.39 11.65
N PRO A 307 -16.96 -11.26 10.68
CA PRO A 307 -18.03 -12.25 10.87
C PRO A 307 -17.71 -13.33 11.91
N LEU A 308 -16.42 -13.54 12.23
CA LEU A 308 -15.94 -14.59 13.13
C LEU A 308 -15.70 -14.08 14.55
N LYS A 309 -15.18 -12.84 14.66
CA LYS A 309 -14.62 -12.28 15.89
C LYS A 309 -15.27 -10.97 16.33
N GLY A 310 -16.16 -10.39 15.52
CA GLY A 310 -16.77 -9.09 15.82
C GLY A 310 -15.71 -8.01 16.00
N ASP A 311 -15.89 -7.14 17.00
CA ASP A 311 -15.01 -5.98 17.22
C ASP A 311 -13.56 -6.36 17.60
N GLU A 312 -13.31 -7.57 18.11
CA GLU A 312 -11.95 -8.08 18.38
C GLU A 312 -11.10 -8.11 17.10
N ALA A 313 -11.73 -8.23 15.91
CA ALA A 313 -11.02 -8.19 14.64
C ALA A 313 -10.22 -6.90 14.43
N TYR A 314 -10.73 -5.76 14.90
CA TYR A 314 -10.03 -4.48 14.83
C TYR A 314 -8.82 -4.45 15.78
N ASP A 315 -8.99 -4.96 17.01
CA ASP A 315 -7.92 -5.02 18.01
C ASP A 315 -6.75 -5.90 17.55
N ILE A 316 -7.06 -7.03 16.92
CA ILE A 316 -6.07 -7.90 16.28
C ILE A 316 -5.26 -7.10 15.26
N SER A 317 -5.92 -6.35 14.39
CA SER A 317 -5.24 -5.58 13.35
C SER A 317 -4.36 -4.48 13.92
N ILE A 318 -4.87 -3.69 14.86
CA ILE A 318 -4.13 -2.63 15.54
C ILE A 318 -2.91 -3.21 16.27
N SER A 319 -3.08 -4.34 16.97
CA SER A 319 -2.00 -5.03 17.67
C SER A 319 -0.86 -5.43 16.72
N TYR A 320 -1.19 -6.00 15.56
CA TYR A 320 -0.18 -6.38 14.58
C TYR A 320 0.45 -5.18 13.85
N LEU A 321 -0.27 -4.07 13.65
CA LEU A 321 0.34 -2.81 13.17
C LEU A 321 1.31 -2.21 14.19
N ASN A 322 0.98 -2.26 15.49
CA ASN A 322 1.90 -1.82 16.53
C ASN A 322 3.18 -2.68 16.58
N LYS A 323 3.04 -4.02 16.50
CA LYS A 323 4.20 -4.92 16.37
C LYS A 323 5.04 -4.61 15.12
N PHE A 324 4.40 -4.28 14.00
CA PHE A 324 5.08 -3.84 12.78
C PHE A 324 5.85 -2.52 13.00
N ILE A 325 5.29 -1.55 13.72
CA ILE A 325 5.94 -0.26 14.05
C ILE A 325 7.13 -0.45 15.00
N GLU A 326 7.00 -1.36 15.98
CA GLU A 326 8.06 -1.72 16.92
C GLU A 326 9.20 -2.52 16.28
N SER A 327 8.96 -3.08 15.08
CA SER A 327 9.97 -3.81 14.31
C SER A 327 10.94 -2.86 13.60
N ASP A 328 12.05 -3.42 13.12
CA ASP A 328 13.06 -2.70 12.34
C ASP A 328 12.55 -2.42 10.91
N VAL A 329 11.79 -1.33 10.75
CA VAL A 329 11.18 -0.87 9.49
C VAL A 329 11.52 0.61 9.19
N ARG A 330 11.37 1.01 7.92
CA ARG A 330 11.63 2.40 7.46
C ARG A 330 10.63 3.37 8.10
N GLU A 331 11.04 4.63 8.32
CA GLU A 331 10.15 5.62 8.95
C GLU A 331 8.89 5.90 8.12
N GLU A 332 9.02 5.94 6.79
CA GLU A 332 7.88 6.08 5.86
C GLU A 332 6.83 4.98 6.08
N ASP A 333 7.28 3.72 6.27
CA ASP A 333 6.39 2.59 6.54
C ASP A 333 5.72 2.71 7.93
N ARG A 334 6.43 3.29 8.93
CA ARG A 334 5.84 3.54 10.26
C ARG A 334 4.77 4.63 10.20
N GLU A 335 5.01 5.71 9.46
CA GLU A 335 4.03 6.77 9.28
C GLU A 335 2.76 6.26 8.61
N GLU A 336 2.90 5.43 7.58
CA GLU A 336 1.76 4.81 6.90
C GLU A 336 1.01 3.83 7.83
N ALA A 337 1.73 3.01 8.60
CA ALA A 337 1.12 2.14 9.60
C ALA A 337 0.36 2.95 10.68
N ARG A 338 0.90 4.08 11.15
CA ARG A 338 0.23 4.97 12.11
C ARG A 338 -1.06 5.57 11.54
N LYS A 339 -1.07 5.98 10.27
CA LYS A 339 -2.30 6.46 9.60
C LYS A 339 -3.34 5.34 9.53
N ARG A 340 -2.91 4.12 9.18
CA ARG A 340 -3.78 2.95 9.11
C ARG A 340 -4.36 2.57 10.47
N ILE A 341 -3.59 2.65 11.56
CA ILE A 341 -4.10 2.44 12.92
C ILE A 341 -5.25 3.41 13.20
N LYS A 342 -5.07 4.71 12.92
CA LYS A 342 -6.12 5.72 13.14
C LYS A 342 -7.40 5.43 12.35
N ASP A 343 -7.27 5.00 11.09
CA ASP A 343 -8.43 4.58 10.28
C ASP A 343 -9.15 3.37 10.89
N ILE A 344 -8.41 2.36 11.35
CA ILE A 344 -8.97 1.14 11.93
C ILE A 344 -9.61 1.41 13.31
N GLU A 345 -8.98 2.24 14.14
CA GLU A 345 -9.55 2.72 15.40
C GLU A 345 -10.88 3.45 15.16
N PHE A 346 -10.93 4.27 14.12
CA PHE A 346 -12.13 4.97 13.73
C PHE A 346 -13.24 4.01 13.23
N ARG A 347 -12.89 3.00 12.42
CA ARG A 347 -13.81 1.94 12.00
C ARG A 347 -14.35 1.12 13.17
N LYS A 348 -13.50 0.79 14.15
CA LYS A 348 -13.91 0.13 15.39
C LYS A 348 -14.87 1.00 16.21
N TRP A 349 -14.57 2.30 16.32
CA TRP A 349 -15.47 3.25 16.96
C TRP A 349 -16.83 3.28 16.25
N LEU A 350 -16.88 3.25 14.91
CA LEU A 350 -18.14 3.20 14.18
C LEU A 350 -18.95 1.92 14.43
N SER A 351 -18.31 0.75 14.41
CA SER A 351 -19.02 -0.53 14.62
C SER A 351 -19.65 -0.63 16.00
N THR A 352 -19.03 0.02 16.99
CA THR A 352 -19.48 0.04 18.39
C THR A 352 -20.47 1.16 18.70
N ASN A 353 -20.62 2.17 17.84
CA ASN A 353 -21.43 3.37 18.09
C ASN A 353 -22.61 3.52 17.11
N ILE A 354 -23.56 2.58 17.18
CA ILE A 354 -24.88 2.70 16.53
C ILE A 354 -25.64 3.92 17.06
N ASN A 355 -25.50 4.20 18.36
CA ASN A 355 -26.00 5.43 18.95
C ASN A 355 -24.97 6.55 18.74
N PRO A 356 -25.37 7.71 18.21
CA PRO A 356 -24.45 8.82 18.03
C PRO A 356 -23.93 9.35 19.37
N GLU A 357 -22.63 9.65 19.44
CA GLU A 357 -22.04 10.37 20.56
C GLU A 357 -22.65 11.78 20.61
N MET A 358 -23.13 12.19 21.78
CA MET A 358 -23.84 13.45 21.98
C MET A 358 -22.99 14.43 22.80
N ILE A 359 -23.00 15.70 22.40
CA ILE A 359 -22.35 16.81 23.08
C ILE A 359 -23.42 17.72 23.69
N GLU A 360 -23.34 17.99 24.99
CA GLU A 360 -24.21 18.95 25.65
C GLU A 360 -23.84 20.39 25.28
N VAL A 361 -24.83 21.15 24.83
CA VAL A 361 -24.71 22.55 24.46
C VAL A 361 -25.53 23.37 25.45
N LYS A 362 -24.84 24.19 26.27
CA LYS A 362 -25.50 25.07 27.24
C LYS A 362 -26.20 26.22 26.52
N GLY A 363 -27.51 26.35 26.75
CA GLY A 363 -28.35 27.39 26.16
C GLY A 363 -27.92 28.80 26.57
N SER A 364 -28.12 29.76 25.66
CA SER A 364 -27.83 31.17 25.88
C SER A 364 -28.51 32.04 24.82
N THR A 365 -28.36 33.36 24.96
CA THR A 365 -28.72 34.34 23.94
C THR A 365 -27.51 34.70 23.10
N PHE A 366 -27.60 34.55 21.79
CA PHE A 366 -26.53 34.90 20.84
C PHE A 366 -27.05 35.81 19.72
N THR A 367 -26.12 36.34 18.92
CA THR A 367 -26.47 37.04 17.68
C THR A 367 -26.37 36.04 16.53
N MET A 368 -27.51 35.68 15.96
CA MET A 368 -27.63 34.81 14.80
C MET A 368 -27.52 35.62 13.51
N GLY A 369 -27.01 35.02 12.45
CA GLY A 369 -26.88 35.65 11.14
C GLY A 369 -25.58 36.44 10.97
N SER A 370 -25.47 37.15 9.85
CA SER A 370 -24.27 37.90 9.47
C SER A 370 -24.59 39.16 8.67
N THR A 371 -23.61 40.03 8.52
CA THR A 371 -23.70 41.19 7.62
C THR A 371 -23.25 40.86 6.18
N TYR A 372 -22.89 39.60 5.91
CA TYR A 372 -22.48 39.18 4.57
C TYR A 372 -23.71 39.07 3.67
N LYS A 373 -23.64 39.71 2.50
CA LYS A 373 -24.79 39.79 1.58
C LYS A 373 -25.23 38.40 1.08
N GLU A 374 -24.31 37.45 1.01
CA GLU A 374 -24.60 36.11 0.47
C GLU A 374 -25.39 35.22 1.45
N ASP A 375 -25.39 35.54 2.75
CA ASP A 375 -25.99 34.68 3.77
C ASP A 375 -27.50 34.89 3.91
N ASN A 376 -28.02 36.02 3.40
CA ASN A 376 -29.44 36.40 3.42
C ASN A 376 -30.14 36.25 4.79
N ASN A 377 -29.37 36.34 5.89
CA ASN A 377 -29.84 36.24 7.26
C ASN A 377 -29.22 37.37 8.11
N PRO A 378 -29.88 38.54 8.24
CA PRO A 378 -29.30 39.70 8.92
C PRO A 378 -29.12 39.45 10.44
N PRO A 379 -28.16 40.13 11.10
CA PRO A 379 -27.88 39.89 12.51
C PRO A 379 -29.06 40.20 13.43
N HIS A 380 -29.49 39.23 14.23
CA HIS A 380 -30.58 39.39 15.20
C HIS A 380 -30.35 38.55 16.46
N LYS A 381 -31.03 38.89 17.56
CA LYS A 381 -30.87 38.19 18.84
C LYS A 381 -31.80 36.99 18.92
N VAL A 382 -31.23 35.84 19.29
CA VAL A 382 -31.92 34.57 19.43
C VAL A 382 -31.52 33.94 20.77
N THR A 383 -32.48 33.31 21.44
CA THR A 383 -32.23 32.55 22.68
C THR A 383 -32.52 31.08 22.44
N VAL A 384 -31.55 30.24 22.70
CA VAL A 384 -31.66 28.78 22.61
C VAL A 384 -31.62 28.18 24.01
N LYS A 385 -32.43 27.15 24.26
CA LYS A 385 -32.36 26.35 25.49
C LYS A 385 -31.12 25.45 25.46
N SER A 386 -30.82 24.78 26.58
CA SER A 386 -29.81 23.72 26.55
C SER A 386 -30.35 22.49 25.84
N PHE A 387 -29.50 21.85 25.05
CA PHE A 387 -29.81 20.63 24.29
C PHE A 387 -28.53 19.81 24.11
N SER A 388 -28.67 18.55 23.72
CA SER A 388 -27.54 17.73 23.29
C SER A 388 -27.58 17.55 21.77
N ILE A 389 -26.45 17.65 21.10
CA ILE A 389 -26.32 17.49 19.64
C ILE A 389 -25.29 16.41 19.30
N SER A 390 -25.51 15.64 18.24
CA SER A 390 -24.52 14.63 17.85
C SER A 390 -23.21 15.30 17.45
N LYS A 391 -22.11 14.72 17.93
CA LYS A 391 -20.74 15.20 17.74
C LYS A 391 -20.34 15.28 16.26
N TYR A 392 -20.85 14.34 15.48
CA TYR A 392 -20.66 14.18 14.04
C TYR A 392 -22.02 14.20 13.34
N GLU A 393 -22.02 14.33 12.02
CA GLU A 393 -23.17 13.99 11.18
C GLU A 393 -23.52 12.51 11.37
N ILE A 394 -24.79 12.15 11.13
CA ILE A 394 -25.19 10.75 11.14
C ILE A 394 -24.51 10.01 10.00
N THR A 395 -23.83 8.92 10.32
CA THR A 395 -23.04 8.15 9.33
C THR A 395 -23.91 7.18 8.53
N ASN A 396 -23.41 6.74 7.38
CA ASN A 396 -24.05 5.68 6.60
C ASN A 396 -24.29 4.42 7.44
N PHE A 397 -23.33 4.06 8.32
CA PHE A 397 -23.48 2.91 9.21
C PHE A 397 -24.66 3.07 10.17
N GLN A 398 -24.78 4.23 10.81
CA GLN A 398 -25.87 4.53 11.75
C GLN A 398 -27.22 4.58 11.03
N PHE A 399 -27.30 5.23 9.87
CA PHE A 399 -28.53 5.29 9.09
C PHE A 399 -28.96 3.91 8.56
N ALA A 400 -28.02 3.06 8.14
CA ALA A 400 -28.33 1.68 7.75
C ALA A 400 -28.85 0.83 8.93
N ALA A 401 -28.32 1.03 10.14
CA ALA A 401 -28.86 0.39 11.34
C ALA A 401 -30.32 0.79 11.60
N PHE A 402 -30.63 2.08 11.42
CA PHE A 402 -32.01 2.58 11.42
C PHE A 402 -32.85 1.89 10.35
N LEU A 403 -32.43 1.86 9.08
CA LEU A 403 -33.21 1.23 8.00
C LEU A 403 -33.51 -0.24 8.29
N LYS A 404 -32.55 -0.97 8.85
CA LYS A 404 -32.72 -2.37 9.26
C LYS A 404 -33.77 -2.52 10.37
N ALA A 405 -33.72 -1.67 11.39
CA ALA A 405 -34.67 -1.70 12.50
C ALA A 405 -36.07 -1.20 12.09
N TYR A 406 -36.10 -0.15 11.26
CA TYR A 406 -37.31 0.46 10.74
C TYR A 406 -37.99 -0.45 9.73
N GLY A 407 -37.27 -1.23 8.93
CA GLY A 407 -37.83 -2.23 8.01
C GLY A 407 -38.65 -1.64 6.86
N SER A 408 -38.38 -0.39 6.47
CA SER A 408 -38.98 0.30 5.33
C SER A 408 -38.00 1.31 4.73
N GLN A 409 -38.13 1.59 3.44
CA GLN A 409 -37.40 2.66 2.74
C GLN A 409 -38.24 3.94 2.54
N VAL A 410 -39.51 3.89 2.95
CA VAL A 410 -40.44 5.03 2.97
C VAL A 410 -40.97 5.26 4.38
N VAL A 411 -41.40 6.47 4.67
CA VAL A 411 -42.13 6.79 5.91
C VAL A 411 -43.37 5.90 5.99
N LYS A 412 -43.55 5.22 7.13
CA LYS A 412 -44.64 4.23 7.28
C LYS A 412 -46.00 4.84 7.60
N GLU A 413 -46.02 5.87 8.43
CA GLU A 413 -47.24 6.38 9.08
C GLU A 413 -47.17 7.90 9.21
N GLY A 414 -48.34 8.53 9.39
CA GLY A 414 -48.46 9.98 9.52
C GLY A 414 -48.71 10.71 8.19
N PRO A 415 -48.71 12.05 8.21
CA PRO A 415 -49.03 12.87 7.04
C PRO A 415 -48.04 12.69 5.88
N ASP A 416 -46.80 12.28 6.19
CA ASP A 416 -45.73 12.07 5.22
C ASP A 416 -45.59 10.60 4.79
N ALA A 417 -46.57 9.74 5.12
CA ALA A 417 -46.53 8.33 4.75
C ALA A 417 -46.33 8.14 3.23
N GLY A 418 -45.42 7.22 2.88
CA GLY A 418 -45.03 6.97 1.49
C GLY A 418 -43.91 7.86 0.96
N GLN A 419 -43.51 8.92 1.67
CA GLN A 419 -42.33 9.71 1.29
C GLN A 419 -41.04 8.86 1.40
N PRO A 420 -40.12 8.94 0.43
CA PRO A 420 -38.85 8.21 0.48
C PRO A 420 -37.99 8.72 1.63
N LEU A 421 -37.32 7.81 2.34
CA LEU A 421 -36.37 8.16 3.41
C LEU A 421 -35.00 8.58 2.86
N TYR A 422 -34.57 7.95 1.76
CA TYR A 422 -33.29 8.21 1.12
C TYR A 422 -33.32 7.78 -0.34
N TYR A 423 -32.27 8.13 -1.09
CA TYR A 423 -32.02 7.59 -2.42
C TYR A 423 -30.69 6.84 -2.47
N GLU A 424 -30.67 5.74 -3.22
CA GLU A 424 -29.45 4.94 -3.36
C GLU A 424 -28.34 5.72 -4.09
N CYS A 425 -27.09 5.51 -3.65
CA CYS A 425 -25.92 6.16 -4.24
C CYS A 425 -24.62 5.38 -3.98
N ASN A 426 -23.57 5.72 -4.75
CA ASN A 426 -22.29 5.01 -4.75
C ASN A 426 -21.36 5.35 -3.57
N TRP A 427 -21.69 6.38 -2.78
CA TRP A 427 -20.90 6.84 -1.63
C TRP A 427 -21.70 6.87 -0.32
N GLY A 428 -22.90 6.30 -0.33
CA GLY A 428 -23.83 6.35 0.80
C GLY A 428 -24.45 4.98 1.06
N ILE A 429 -25.77 4.90 0.90
CA ILE A 429 -26.53 3.67 1.08
C ILE A 429 -26.87 3.05 -0.29
N GLY A 430 -26.60 1.75 -0.43
CA GLY A 430 -27.07 0.92 -1.54
C GLY A 430 -27.77 -0.32 -1.00
N GLN A 431 -28.98 -0.63 -1.49
CA GLN A 431 -29.78 -1.78 -1.03
C GLN A 431 -29.96 -1.85 0.49
N GLY A 432 -30.12 -0.68 1.13
CA GLY A 432 -30.31 -0.56 2.58
C GLY A 432 -29.06 -0.81 3.42
N LYS A 433 -27.87 -0.86 2.80
CA LYS A 433 -26.57 -1.04 3.48
C LYS A 433 -25.59 0.05 3.07
N PRO A 434 -24.61 0.39 3.90
CA PRO A 434 -23.52 1.27 3.47
C PRO A 434 -22.76 0.64 2.30
N ILE A 435 -22.33 1.47 1.35
CA ILE A 435 -21.37 1.03 0.34
C ILE A 435 -20.04 0.70 1.04
N PRO A 436 -19.38 -0.43 0.72
CA PRO A 436 -18.10 -0.80 1.34
C PRO A 436 -17.06 0.32 1.25
N GLY A 437 -16.47 0.67 2.38
CA GLY A 437 -15.50 1.77 2.50
C GLY A 437 -16.13 3.14 2.81
N TYR A 438 -17.47 3.26 2.75
CA TYR A 438 -18.21 4.50 3.04
C TYR A 438 -19.02 4.45 4.35
N GLU A 439 -18.83 3.42 5.18
CA GLU A 439 -19.55 3.24 6.45
C GLU A 439 -19.44 4.46 7.37
N ALA A 440 -18.23 5.02 7.35
CA ALA A 440 -17.73 6.18 8.08
C ALA A 440 -18.19 7.55 7.58
N HIS A 441 -18.66 7.59 6.34
CA HIS A 441 -19.02 8.85 5.70
C HIS A 441 -20.39 9.31 6.21
N PRO A 442 -20.69 10.62 6.15
CA PRO A 442 -22.03 11.11 6.43
C PRO A 442 -23.04 10.41 5.54
N ALA A 443 -24.22 10.13 6.09
CA ALA A 443 -25.35 9.66 5.32
C ALA A 443 -25.76 10.76 4.35
N ILE A 444 -25.68 10.46 3.05
CA ILE A 444 -26.00 11.39 1.96
C ILE A 444 -27.20 10.90 1.16
N TYR A 445 -27.77 11.77 0.32
CA TYR A 445 -29.04 11.52 -0.37
C TYR A 445 -30.20 11.24 0.59
N ILE A 446 -30.13 11.79 1.80
CA ILE A 446 -31.17 11.64 2.81
C ILE A 446 -32.21 12.74 2.60
N THR A 447 -33.48 12.34 2.54
CA THR A 447 -34.59 13.30 2.49
C THR A 447 -34.81 13.89 3.87
N TRP A 448 -35.44 15.06 3.95
CA TRP A 448 -35.81 15.65 5.23
C TRP A 448 -36.73 14.71 6.04
N TYR A 449 -37.65 14.02 5.35
CA TYR A 449 -38.51 13.00 5.96
C TYR A 449 -37.73 11.82 6.52
N GLY A 450 -36.71 11.35 5.80
CA GLY A 450 -35.82 10.29 6.28
C GLY A 450 -35.01 10.69 7.50
N ALA A 451 -34.50 11.93 7.49
CA ALA A 451 -33.77 12.50 8.60
C ALA A 451 -34.66 12.63 9.85
N GLN A 452 -35.91 13.09 9.70
CA GLN A 452 -36.88 13.13 10.79
C GLN A 452 -37.25 11.75 11.33
N ALA A 453 -37.52 10.78 10.45
CA ALA A 453 -37.86 9.42 10.85
C ALA A 453 -36.71 8.75 11.62
N TYR A 454 -35.46 8.97 11.18
CA TYR A 454 -34.27 8.54 11.92
C TYR A 454 -34.25 9.18 13.31
N CYS A 455 -34.40 10.50 13.40
CA CYS A 455 -34.30 11.21 14.66
C CYS A 455 -35.36 10.72 15.66
N GLN A 456 -36.61 10.54 15.20
CA GLN A 456 -37.68 10.00 16.01
C GLN A 456 -37.37 8.58 16.51
N TRP A 457 -36.86 7.70 15.64
CA TRP A 457 -36.44 6.35 16.01
C TRP A 457 -35.32 6.35 17.05
N ALA A 458 -34.34 7.25 16.92
CA ALA A 458 -33.23 7.42 17.86
C ALA A 458 -33.60 8.19 19.14
N GLY A 459 -34.87 8.58 19.30
CA GLY A 459 -35.38 9.29 20.47
C GLY A 459 -34.91 10.75 20.56
N GLY A 460 -34.87 11.44 19.43
CA GLY A 460 -34.53 12.86 19.31
C GLY A 460 -35.28 13.53 18.16
N ARG A 461 -34.75 14.65 17.69
CA ARG A 461 -35.31 15.46 16.59
C ARG A 461 -34.18 16.08 15.75
N LEU A 462 -34.54 16.67 14.62
CA LEU A 462 -33.63 17.56 13.91
C LEU A 462 -33.34 18.82 14.74
N PRO A 463 -32.15 19.41 14.64
CA PRO A 463 -31.88 20.72 15.22
C PRO A 463 -32.80 21.77 14.61
N THR A 464 -33.20 22.75 15.41
CA THR A 464 -33.68 24.02 14.84
C THR A 464 -32.52 24.75 14.18
N GLU A 465 -32.84 25.67 13.28
CA GLU A 465 -31.87 26.51 12.59
C GLU A 465 -31.02 27.31 13.60
N GLU A 466 -31.67 27.80 14.65
CA GLU A 466 -31.05 28.54 15.75
C GLU A 466 -30.08 27.68 16.55
N GLU A 467 -30.51 26.46 16.93
CA GLU A 467 -29.67 25.51 17.66
C GLU A 467 -28.46 25.09 16.84
N TRP A 468 -28.65 24.83 15.55
CA TRP A 468 -27.58 24.44 14.65
C TRP A 468 -26.53 25.54 14.57
N GLU A 469 -26.94 26.79 14.31
CA GLU A 469 -25.98 27.91 14.18
C GLU A 469 -25.27 28.19 15.51
N TYR A 470 -26.00 28.14 16.62
CA TYR A 470 -25.42 28.33 17.94
C TYR A 470 -24.34 27.29 18.25
N ALA A 471 -24.62 26.01 17.98
CA ALA A 471 -23.67 24.93 18.13
C ALA A 471 -22.47 25.09 17.16
N ALA A 472 -22.73 25.44 15.90
CA ALA A 472 -21.70 25.66 14.89
C ALA A 472 -20.75 26.80 15.25
N ARG A 473 -21.25 27.82 15.94
CA ARG A 473 -20.45 28.96 16.42
C ARG A 473 -19.68 28.65 17.71
N GLY A 474 -19.74 27.43 18.25
CA GLY A 474 -19.04 27.03 19.48
C GLY A 474 -19.80 27.37 20.78
N GLY A 475 -21.10 27.70 20.68
CA GLY A 475 -21.96 28.02 21.83
C GLY A 475 -21.37 29.10 22.74
N LEU A 476 -21.33 28.84 24.05
CA LEU A 476 -20.77 29.78 25.05
C LEU A 476 -19.26 29.99 24.93
N TYR A 477 -18.54 29.05 24.34
CA TYR A 477 -17.07 29.09 24.26
C TYR A 477 -16.57 29.61 22.90
N GLY A 478 -17.48 29.80 21.97
CA GLY A 478 -17.22 30.29 20.63
C GLY A 478 -16.63 31.69 20.61
N LYS A 479 -15.65 31.90 19.72
CA LYS A 479 -15.12 33.25 19.46
C LYS A 479 -15.90 33.92 18.34
N ARG A 480 -16.24 35.21 18.54
CA ARG A 480 -17.14 35.95 17.63
C ARG A 480 -16.53 36.29 16.27
N ASP A 481 -15.19 36.32 16.20
CA ASP A 481 -14.43 36.62 15.00
C ASP A 481 -14.26 35.40 14.09
N HIS A 482 -14.53 34.18 14.58
CA HIS A 482 -14.46 32.96 13.78
C HIS A 482 -15.43 33.00 12.60
N LEU A 483 -14.87 32.85 11.40
CA LEU A 483 -15.62 32.82 10.15
C LEU A 483 -16.24 31.44 9.87
N TYR A 484 -15.57 30.39 10.34
CA TYR A 484 -15.99 28.99 10.24
C TYR A 484 -16.14 28.38 11.63
N SER A 485 -16.75 27.20 11.70
CA SER A 485 -16.87 26.49 12.97
C SER A 485 -15.48 26.14 13.51
N GLY A 486 -15.09 26.72 14.64
CA GLY A 486 -13.79 26.49 15.29
C GLY A 486 -12.62 27.37 14.81
N GLY A 487 -12.80 28.29 13.85
CA GLY A 487 -11.72 29.20 13.47
C GLY A 487 -11.90 29.98 12.17
N MET A 488 -10.77 30.52 11.67
CA MET A 488 -10.70 31.30 10.43
C MET A 488 -10.30 30.48 9.20
N GLU A 489 -9.64 29.34 9.39
CA GLU A 489 -8.97 28.58 8.33
C GLU A 489 -9.73 27.30 7.96
N LEU A 490 -10.61 27.39 6.96
CA LEU A 490 -11.48 26.29 6.53
C LEU A 490 -10.71 25.01 6.19
N ASP A 491 -9.50 25.09 5.63
CA ASP A 491 -8.72 23.91 5.21
C ASP A 491 -8.45 22.93 6.37
N SER A 492 -8.39 23.45 7.60
CA SER A 492 -8.17 22.68 8.82
C SER A 492 -9.45 22.27 9.55
N LEU A 493 -10.58 22.88 9.20
CA LEU A 493 -11.87 22.76 9.91
C LEU A 493 -12.92 22.00 9.11
N GLY A 494 -12.79 21.96 7.78
CA GLY A 494 -13.86 21.52 6.90
C GLY A 494 -13.42 20.91 5.58
N TRP A 495 -14.32 20.12 4.99
CA TRP A 495 -14.20 19.57 3.65
C TRP A 495 -15.05 20.38 2.67
N TYR A 496 -14.42 21.00 1.68
CA TYR A 496 -15.08 21.87 0.71
C TYR A 496 -14.46 21.68 -0.68
N ALA A 497 -14.99 22.34 -1.72
CA ALA A 497 -14.57 22.11 -3.11
C ALA A 497 -13.05 22.19 -3.34
N GLY A 498 -12.33 23.00 -2.56
CA GLY A 498 -10.89 23.19 -2.70
C GLY A 498 -10.01 22.10 -2.08
N ASN A 499 -10.54 21.24 -1.20
CA ASN A 499 -9.76 20.22 -0.50
C ASN A 499 -10.43 18.83 -0.41
N SER A 500 -11.65 18.67 -0.93
CA SER A 500 -12.42 17.43 -0.81
C SER A 500 -12.12 16.40 -1.90
N GLU A 501 -11.44 16.78 -2.97
CA GLU A 501 -11.28 15.95 -4.17
C GLU A 501 -12.62 15.54 -4.82
N GLY A 502 -13.68 16.34 -4.59
CA GLY A 502 -14.98 16.13 -5.22
C GLY A 502 -15.85 15.03 -4.59
N LYS A 503 -15.50 14.54 -3.40
CA LYS A 503 -16.20 13.46 -2.69
C LYS A 503 -16.44 13.82 -1.21
N PRO A 504 -17.45 13.21 -0.54
CA PRO A 504 -17.58 13.29 0.91
C PRO A 504 -16.37 12.61 1.57
N HIS A 505 -16.11 12.94 2.83
CA HIS A 505 -15.06 12.33 3.64
C HIS A 505 -15.64 11.69 4.91
N PRO A 506 -14.91 10.74 5.52
CA PRO A 506 -15.23 10.26 6.87
C PRO A 506 -15.44 11.40 7.86
N VAL A 507 -16.44 11.26 8.73
CA VAL A 507 -16.71 12.27 9.77
C VAL A 507 -15.53 12.37 10.74
N GLY A 508 -15.30 13.55 11.30
CA GLY A 508 -14.31 13.78 12.35
C GLY A 508 -12.85 13.87 11.90
N MET A 509 -12.57 13.90 10.60
CA MET A 509 -11.19 13.98 10.09
C MET A 509 -10.57 15.38 10.15
N LYS A 510 -11.38 16.42 10.37
CA LYS A 510 -10.94 17.81 10.56
C LYS A 510 -11.06 18.24 12.02
N LYS A 511 -10.46 19.38 12.37
CA LYS A 511 -10.49 19.89 13.75
C LYS A 511 -11.93 20.23 14.17
N PRO A 512 -12.32 19.93 15.42
CA PRO A 512 -13.61 20.34 15.95
C PRO A 512 -13.65 21.82 16.29
N ASN A 513 -14.85 22.31 16.58
CA ASN A 513 -15.04 23.60 17.25
C ASN A 513 -14.81 23.53 18.77
N GLU A 514 -15.04 24.64 19.47
CA GLU A 514 -14.79 24.79 20.90
C GLU A 514 -15.64 23.87 21.80
N LEU A 515 -16.73 23.32 21.27
CA LEU A 515 -17.57 22.33 21.95
C LEU A 515 -17.12 20.89 21.68
N GLY A 516 -16.15 20.68 20.79
CA GLY A 516 -15.75 19.34 20.35
C GLY A 516 -16.62 18.78 19.21
N ILE A 517 -17.46 19.60 18.58
CA ILE A 517 -18.33 19.20 17.47
C ILE A 517 -17.56 19.35 16.16
N HIS A 518 -17.62 18.32 15.31
CA HIS A 518 -16.92 18.29 14.04
C HIS A 518 -17.84 18.60 12.86
N ASP A 519 -17.20 18.96 11.74
CA ASP A 519 -17.80 19.02 10.41
C ASP A 519 -18.98 20.00 10.26
N MET A 520 -19.12 20.96 11.19
CA MET A 520 -20.12 22.05 11.11
C MET A 520 -19.79 23.09 10.01
N SER A 521 -18.83 22.83 9.13
CA SER A 521 -18.40 23.70 8.03
C SER A 521 -17.88 22.83 6.88
N GLY A 522 -18.72 22.55 5.90
CA GLY A 522 -18.42 21.65 4.78
C GLY A 522 -18.86 20.21 5.06
N ASN A 523 -18.26 19.27 4.34
CA ASN A 523 -18.69 17.89 4.21
C ASN A 523 -20.11 17.80 3.62
N VAL A 524 -21.18 17.93 4.39
CA VAL A 524 -22.56 17.83 3.88
C VAL A 524 -23.45 18.95 4.36
N TRP A 525 -24.48 19.25 3.57
CA TRP A 525 -25.58 20.10 4.02
C TRP A 525 -26.34 19.32 5.08
N GLU A 526 -26.75 19.99 6.14
CA GLU A 526 -27.44 19.34 7.24
C GLU A 526 -28.85 19.87 7.42
N TRP A 527 -29.82 18.97 7.36
CA TRP A 527 -31.23 19.30 7.58
C TRP A 527 -31.49 19.87 8.98
N CYS A 528 -32.27 20.96 9.02
CA CYS A 528 -32.88 21.49 10.24
C CYS A 528 -34.39 21.20 10.26
N SER A 529 -35.03 21.33 11.43
CA SER A 529 -36.48 21.16 11.56
C SER A 529 -37.30 22.27 10.91
N ASP A 530 -36.69 23.43 10.72
CA ASP A 530 -37.33 24.63 10.20
C ASP A 530 -37.76 24.44 8.75
N SER A 531 -39.02 24.81 8.51
CA SER A 531 -39.64 24.68 7.20
C SER A 531 -40.68 25.78 7.01
N PHE A 532 -40.95 26.10 5.75
CA PHE A 532 -41.98 27.06 5.38
C PHE A 532 -42.62 26.67 4.06
N GLU A 533 -43.87 27.10 3.88
CA GLU A 533 -44.57 26.94 2.61
C GLU A 533 -44.50 28.21 1.77
N LYS A 534 -44.22 28.05 0.49
CA LYS A 534 -44.27 29.11 -0.51
C LYS A 534 -44.83 28.58 -1.82
N ASP A 535 -45.84 29.26 -2.35
CA ASP A 535 -46.54 28.88 -3.58
C ASP A 535 -47.08 27.44 -3.55
N GLY A 536 -47.60 27.00 -2.39
CA GLY A 536 -48.12 25.65 -2.17
C GLY A 536 -47.04 24.55 -2.13
N LYS A 537 -45.77 24.92 -1.97
CA LYS A 537 -44.65 23.99 -1.85
C LYS A 537 -43.93 24.18 -0.52
N LEU A 538 -43.67 23.07 0.16
CA LEU A 538 -42.88 23.02 1.38
C LEU A 538 -41.38 23.09 1.05
N TYR A 539 -40.65 23.89 1.82
CA TYR A 539 -39.19 23.97 1.81
C TYR A 539 -38.67 23.80 3.22
N ALA A 540 -37.56 23.08 3.39
CA ALA A 540 -36.88 22.89 4.66
C ALA A 540 -35.46 23.48 4.61
N VAL A 541 -34.97 23.92 5.77
CA VAL A 541 -33.66 24.55 5.91
C VAL A 541 -32.55 23.51 5.91
N VAL A 542 -31.44 23.83 5.24
CA VAL A 542 -30.15 23.18 5.42
C VAL A 542 -29.05 24.17 5.78
N ARG A 543 -28.05 23.71 6.55
CA ARG A 543 -26.91 24.50 7.04
C ARG A 543 -25.56 23.78 6.83
N GLY A 544 -24.46 24.53 6.89
CA GLY A 544 -23.09 23.97 6.97
C GLY A 544 -22.27 23.93 5.69
N GLY A 545 -22.89 23.87 4.51
CA GLY A 545 -22.17 23.74 3.24
C GLY A 545 -21.65 22.33 2.98
N THR A 546 -21.12 22.07 1.79
CA THR A 546 -20.73 20.69 1.40
C THR A 546 -19.33 20.60 0.85
N TRP A 547 -18.86 19.36 0.68
CA TRP A 547 -17.62 19.01 -0.01
C TRP A 547 -17.54 19.58 -1.43
N PHE A 548 -18.67 19.95 -2.03
CA PHE A 548 -18.76 20.51 -3.38
C PHE A 548 -18.91 22.03 -3.40
N ASN A 549 -19.15 22.68 -2.25
CA ASN A 549 -19.35 24.12 -2.21
C ASN A 549 -18.03 24.89 -2.06
N GLU A 550 -18.06 26.14 -2.50
CA GLU A 550 -16.99 27.10 -2.24
C GLU A 550 -16.99 27.55 -0.77
N ARG A 551 -15.88 28.17 -0.37
CA ARG A 551 -15.61 28.63 1.00
C ARG A 551 -16.73 29.48 1.60
N ALA A 552 -17.43 30.28 0.80
CA ALA A 552 -18.49 31.15 1.29
C ALA A 552 -19.67 30.36 1.87
N SER A 553 -20.11 29.29 1.19
CA SER A 553 -21.27 28.50 1.63
C SER A 553 -21.01 27.63 2.86
N CYS A 554 -19.74 27.45 3.25
CA CYS A 554 -19.34 26.67 4.42
C CYS A 554 -19.35 27.48 5.73
N ARG A 555 -19.77 28.75 5.69
CA ARG A 555 -19.90 29.57 6.90
C ARG A 555 -21.11 29.10 7.73
N PRO A 556 -21.04 29.07 9.07
CA PRO A 556 -22.16 28.71 9.93
C PRO A 556 -23.44 29.51 9.70
N THR A 557 -23.32 30.73 9.17
CA THR A 557 -24.42 31.67 8.91
C THR A 557 -25.11 31.44 7.58
N CYS A 558 -24.51 30.68 6.66
CA CYS A 558 -25.13 30.37 5.37
C CYS A 558 -26.24 29.35 5.56
N HIS A 559 -27.37 29.61 4.89
CA HIS A 559 -28.50 28.70 4.84
C HIS A 559 -29.05 28.56 3.43
N TYR A 560 -29.69 27.42 3.17
CA TYR A 560 -30.48 27.22 1.96
C TYR A 560 -31.81 26.58 2.29
N TYR A 561 -32.77 26.82 1.41
CA TYR A 561 -34.07 26.20 1.45
C TYR A 561 -34.19 25.19 0.32
N ILE A 562 -34.47 23.94 0.68
CA ILE A 562 -34.48 22.83 -0.26
C ILE A 562 -35.81 22.08 -0.11
N TYR A 563 -36.30 21.50 -1.21
CA TYR A 563 -37.47 20.62 -1.15
C TYR A 563 -37.22 19.41 -0.22
N PRO A 564 -38.12 19.12 0.73
CA PRO A 564 -37.96 18.04 1.72
C PRO A 564 -37.68 16.66 1.11
N GLY A 565 -38.35 16.33 0.00
CA GLY A 565 -38.17 15.08 -0.73
C GLY A 565 -37.14 15.14 -1.87
N SER A 566 -36.24 16.12 -1.85
CA SER A 566 -35.27 16.30 -2.95
C SER A 566 -34.21 15.20 -2.99
N LYS A 567 -33.77 14.87 -4.21
CA LYS A 567 -32.67 13.92 -4.47
C LYS A 567 -31.31 14.63 -4.50
N HIS A 568 -31.07 15.58 -3.60
CA HIS A 568 -29.78 16.26 -3.52
C HIS A 568 -28.72 15.32 -2.97
N PHE A 569 -27.61 15.23 -3.70
CA PHE A 569 -26.59 14.22 -3.46
C PHE A 569 -25.75 14.48 -2.22
N ASN A 570 -25.81 15.68 -1.68
CA ASN A 570 -24.94 16.21 -0.64
C ASN A 570 -25.69 16.65 0.62
N ASN A 571 -26.95 16.20 0.79
CA ASN A 571 -27.73 16.43 2.00
C ASN A 571 -27.61 15.24 2.94
N GLY A 572 -27.17 15.53 4.16
CA GLY A 572 -27.20 14.68 5.34
C GLY A 572 -27.87 15.42 6.50
N PHE A 573 -27.54 15.04 7.73
CA PHE A 573 -28.14 15.64 8.92
C PHE A 573 -27.39 15.23 10.20
N ARG A 574 -27.74 15.90 11.30
CA ARG A 574 -27.38 15.52 12.67
C ARG A 574 -28.60 15.50 13.57
N ILE A 575 -28.51 14.83 14.71
CA ILE A 575 -29.61 14.69 15.67
C ILE A 575 -29.38 15.60 16.89
N VAL A 576 -30.48 16.13 17.43
CA VAL A 576 -30.50 16.73 18.77
C VAL A 576 -31.46 16.00 19.71
N LYS A 577 -31.18 16.11 21.01
CA LYS A 577 -32.04 15.65 22.10
C LYS A 577 -32.23 16.79 23.09
N ASP A 578 -33.47 16.98 23.52
CA ASP A 578 -33.80 17.94 24.56
C ASP A 578 -33.23 17.46 25.91
N ILE A 579 -32.65 18.38 26.68
CA ILE A 579 -32.19 18.11 28.05
C ILE A 579 -33.29 18.57 29.02
N PRO A 580 -33.61 17.78 30.06
CA PRO A 580 -34.63 18.12 31.05
C PRO A 580 -34.46 19.47 31.74
#